data_AF-R2QE29-F1
#
_entry.id   AF-R2QE29-F1
#
_cell.length_a   1.000
_cell.length_b   1.000
_cell.length_c   1.000
_cell.angle_alpha   90.00
_cell.angle_beta   90.00
_cell.angle_gamma   90.00
#
_symmetry.space_group_name_H-M   'P 1'
#
loop_
_entity.id
_entity.type
_entity.pdbx_description
1 polymer ?
#
loop_
_entity_poly.entity_id
_entity_poly.type
_entity_poly.pdbx_seq_one_letter_code
_entity_poly.pdbx_strand_id
1 'polypeptide(L)'
;MKKYERFILGLLAFVCLILQVTFGISLAIMFINALFSGSRQELSQVLLSSMEITHSPLSSTFIIFYVVVFSVVSVILMISYLNCIRNLLQNINEDIYFEERNLNLIKKTFIYYGAATLLDISGSIINNLYHINLLNQGPSNNIFYLPKGALMVLGIYVIYMVFKQGIRLKKESDAFV
;
A
#
# COMPACT_ATOMS: atom_id res chain seq x y z
N MET A 1 4.93 22.93 -18.47
CA MET A 1 3.94 21.83 -18.54
C MET A 1 2.64 22.33 -19.20
N LYS A 2 1.97 21.52 -20.03
CA LYS A 2 0.71 21.92 -20.72
C LYS A 2 -0.50 21.89 -19.76
N LYS A 3 -1.57 22.64 -20.06
CA LYS A 3 -2.77 22.76 -19.20
C LYS A 3 -3.44 21.41 -18.91
N TYR A 4 -3.49 20.50 -19.90
CA TYR A 4 -4.08 19.17 -19.71
C TYR A 4 -3.24 18.26 -18.80
N GLU A 5 -1.91 18.40 -18.81
CA GLU A 5 -1.00 17.59 -17.97
C GLU A 5 -1.18 17.96 -16.49
N ARG A 6 -1.26 19.27 -16.21
CA ARG A 6 -1.61 19.78 -14.86
C ARG A 6 -2.96 19.28 -14.37
N PHE A 7 -3.97 19.26 -15.26
CA PHE A 7 -5.28 18.73 -14.93
C PHE A 7 -5.23 17.22 -14.60
N ILE A 8 -4.53 16.42 -15.40
CA ILE A 8 -4.37 14.98 -15.15
C ILE A 8 -3.66 14.72 -13.82
N LEU A 9 -2.58 15.43 -13.52
CA LEU A 9 -1.85 15.29 -12.26
C LEU A 9 -2.73 15.66 -11.05
N GLY A 10 -3.50 16.75 -11.18
CA GLY A 10 -4.47 17.15 -10.16
C GLY A 10 -5.56 16.11 -9.93
N LEU A 11 -6.10 15.53 -11.01
CA LEU A 11 -7.09 14.46 -10.95
C LEU A 11 -6.52 13.21 -10.26
N LEU A 12 -5.31 12.78 -10.61
CA LEU A 12 -4.65 11.64 -9.99
C LEU A 12 -4.40 11.89 -8.49
N ALA A 13 -3.95 13.08 -8.11
CA ALA A 13 -3.76 13.44 -6.71
C ALA A 13 -5.09 13.41 -5.93
N PHE A 14 -6.19 13.85 -6.55
CA PHE A 14 -7.54 13.79 -5.99
C PHE A 14 -8.03 12.35 -5.82
N VAL A 15 -7.79 11.47 -6.80
CA VAL A 15 -8.07 10.04 -6.69
C VAL A 15 -7.29 9.41 -5.54
N CYS A 16 -6.00 9.71 -5.40
CA CYS A 16 -5.21 9.25 -4.26
C CYS A 16 -5.81 9.69 -2.92
N LEU A 17 -6.32 10.93 -2.84
CA LEU A 17 -6.97 11.43 -1.64
C LEU A 17 -8.26 10.68 -1.32
N ILE A 18 -9.12 10.43 -2.32
CA ILE A 18 -10.36 9.64 -2.13
C ILE A 18 -10.03 8.25 -1.59
N LEU A 19 -9.03 7.58 -2.18
CA LEU A 19 -8.61 6.25 -1.73
C LEU A 19 -8.09 6.29 -0.28
N GLN A 20 -7.27 7.28 0.08
CA GLN A 20 -6.77 7.45 1.44
C GLN A 20 -7.91 7.67 2.45
N VAL A 21 -8.88 8.52 2.12
CA VAL A 21 -10.03 8.79 2.98
C VAL A 21 -10.87 7.52 3.16
N THR A 22 -11.08 6.76 2.09
CA THR A 22 -11.80 5.48 2.13
C THR A 22 -11.11 4.48 3.07
N PHE A 23 -9.79 4.32 2.93
CA PHE A 23 -9.00 3.46 3.82
C PHE A 23 -8.98 3.95 5.28
N GLY A 24 -8.93 5.27 5.48
CA GLY A 24 -9.00 5.89 6.81
C GLY A 24 -10.35 5.63 7.49
N ILE A 25 -11.45 5.79 6.75
CA ILE A 25 -12.80 5.50 7.23
C ILE A 25 -12.93 4.00 7.57
N SER A 26 -12.43 3.10 6.72
CA SER A 26 -12.49 1.66 7.00
C SER A 26 -11.71 1.28 8.28
N LEU A 27 -10.54 1.88 8.52
CA LEU A 27 -9.79 1.69 9.76
C LEU A 27 -10.55 2.22 10.98
N ALA A 28 -11.17 3.40 10.85
CA ALA A 28 -11.94 3.99 11.94
C ALA A 28 -13.15 3.11 12.31
N ILE A 29 -13.89 2.61 11.32
CA ILE A 29 -15.01 1.69 11.52
C ILE A 29 -14.54 0.42 12.23
N MET A 30 -13.44 -0.18 11.76
CA MET A 30 -12.89 -1.38 12.37
C MET A 30 -12.44 -1.15 13.82
N PHE A 31 -11.81 -0.01 14.10
CA PHE A 31 -11.40 0.38 15.45
C PHE A 31 -12.61 0.57 16.38
N ILE A 32 -13.65 1.27 15.91
CA ILE A 32 -14.91 1.43 16.65
C ILE A 32 -15.51 0.05 16.95
N ASN A 33 -15.62 -0.83 15.94
CA ASN A 33 -16.16 -2.18 16.12
C ASN A 33 -15.35 -3.02 17.12
N ALA A 34 -14.05 -2.77 17.23
CA ALA A 34 -13.18 -3.45 18.19
C ALA A 34 -13.38 -2.96 19.65
N LEU A 35 -13.94 -1.77 19.88
CA LEU A 35 -14.15 -1.21 21.22
C LEU A 35 -15.44 -1.72 21.88
N PHE A 36 -16.52 -1.92 21.13
CA PHE A 36 -17.82 -2.31 21.69
C PHE A 36 -18.01 -3.84 21.71
N SER A 37 -18.55 -4.38 22.80
CA SER A 37 -18.69 -5.83 22.99
C SER A 37 -19.62 -6.50 21.98
N GLY A 38 -20.76 -5.88 21.65
CA GLY A 38 -21.70 -6.39 20.66
C GLY A 38 -21.10 -6.40 19.25
N SER A 39 -20.49 -5.30 18.81
CA SER A 39 -19.85 -5.20 17.49
C SER A 39 -18.63 -6.10 17.35
N ARG A 40 -17.91 -6.42 18.43
CA ARG A 40 -16.79 -7.38 18.37
C ARG A 40 -17.26 -8.78 17.98
N GLN A 41 -18.43 -9.20 18.44
CA GLN A 41 -19.01 -10.50 18.09
C GLN A 41 -19.49 -10.52 16.64
N GLU A 42 -20.12 -9.43 16.18
CA GLU A 42 -20.51 -9.31 14.76
C GLU A 42 -19.27 -9.28 13.85
N LEU A 43 -18.23 -8.51 14.22
CA LEU A 43 -16.98 -8.46 13.48
C LEU A 43 -16.29 -9.82 13.41
N SER A 44 -16.24 -10.57 14.52
CA SER A 44 -15.64 -11.90 14.51
C SER A 44 -16.44 -12.89 13.65
N GLN A 45 -17.77 -12.82 13.68
CA GLN A 45 -18.63 -13.63 12.80
C GLN A 45 -18.42 -13.28 11.33
N VAL A 46 -18.36 -11.99 10.98
CA VAL A 46 -18.09 -11.55 9.61
C VAL A 46 -16.72 -12.04 9.14
N LEU A 47 -15.68 -11.87 9.95
CA LEU A 47 -14.33 -12.35 9.61
C LEU A 47 -14.30 -13.87 9.43
N LEU A 48 -14.87 -14.64 10.35
CA LEU A 48 -14.90 -16.10 10.23
C LEU A 48 -15.74 -16.56 9.03
N SER A 49 -16.86 -15.90 8.73
CA SER A 49 -17.69 -16.21 7.56
C SER A 49 -17.00 -15.89 6.23
N SER A 50 -15.99 -15.01 6.25
CA SER A 50 -15.17 -14.68 5.08
C SER A 50 -13.98 -15.63 4.88
N MET A 51 -13.84 -16.64 5.75
CA MET A 51 -12.72 -17.59 5.74
C MET A 51 -13.23 -19.03 5.67
N GLU A 52 -12.57 -19.84 4.86
CA GLU A 52 -12.65 -21.30 4.91
C GLU A 52 -11.42 -21.80 5.68
N ILE A 53 -11.67 -22.33 6.88
CA ILE A 53 -10.61 -22.81 7.79
C ILE A 53 -10.71 -24.34 7.81
N THR A 54 -9.81 -25.02 7.12
CA THR A 54 -9.83 -26.48 6.98
C THR A 54 -8.72 -27.10 7.83
N HIS A 55 -9.07 -27.80 8.91
CA HIS A 55 -8.10 -28.51 9.77
C HIS A 55 -6.92 -27.65 10.27
N SER A 56 -7.15 -26.37 10.59
CA SER A 56 -6.10 -25.51 11.15
C SER A 56 -5.78 -25.92 12.60
N PRO A 57 -4.49 -26.04 12.98
CA PRO A 57 -4.10 -26.29 14.38
C PRO A 57 -4.23 -25.05 15.27
N LEU A 58 -4.54 -23.89 14.70
CA LEU A 58 -4.65 -22.61 15.41
C LEU A 58 -6.07 -22.39 15.96
N SER A 59 -6.17 -21.74 17.12
CA SER A 59 -7.46 -21.32 17.64
C SER A 59 -8.08 -20.22 16.77
N SER A 60 -9.41 -20.19 16.67
CA SER A 60 -10.15 -19.16 15.93
C SER A 60 -9.81 -17.75 16.42
N THR A 61 -9.62 -17.57 17.72
CA THR A 61 -9.20 -16.29 18.33
C THR A 61 -7.84 -15.84 17.81
N PHE A 62 -6.87 -16.76 17.67
CA PHE A 62 -5.55 -16.43 17.14
C PHE A 62 -5.63 -16.06 15.66
N ILE A 63 -6.42 -16.79 14.87
CA ILE A 63 -6.64 -16.50 13.44
C ILE A 63 -7.25 -15.11 13.26
N ILE A 64 -8.29 -14.77 14.02
CA ILE A 64 -8.92 -13.44 13.98
C ILE A 64 -7.89 -12.35 14.34
N PHE A 65 -7.13 -12.54 15.43
CA PHE A 65 -6.11 -11.58 15.84
C PHE A 65 -5.07 -11.36 14.74
N TYR A 66 -4.55 -12.44 14.17
CA TYR A 66 -3.62 -12.41 13.06
C TYR A 66 -4.18 -11.60 11.88
N VAL A 67 -5.40 -11.93 11.41
CA VAL A 67 -6.01 -11.26 10.25
C VAL A 67 -6.24 -9.77 10.50
N VAL A 68 -6.73 -9.41 11.69
CA VAL A 68 -6.94 -8.01 12.06
C VAL A 68 -5.62 -7.25 12.06
N VAL A 69 -4.58 -7.76 12.73
CA VAL A 69 -3.26 -7.09 12.75
C VAL A 69 -2.69 -6.95 11.35
N PHE A 70 -2.74 -8.01 10.55
CA PHE A 70 -2.21 -8.01 9.18
C PHE A 70 -2.94 -6.99 8.29
N SER A 71 -4.28 -6.93 8.39
CA SER A 71 -5.10 -5.96 7.67
C SER A 71 -4.81 -4.51 8.09
N VAL A 72 -4.64 -4.24 9.39
CA VAL A 72 -4.30 -2.91 9.90
C VAL A 72 -2.97 -2.44 9.29
N VAL A 73 -1.95 -3.29 9.37
CA VAL A 73 -0.62 -2.95 8.87
C VAL A 73 -0.66 -2.74 7.35
N SER A 74 -1.35 -3.61 6.60
CA SER A 74 -1.51 -3.47 5.15
C SER A 74 -2.17 -2.12 4.77
N VAL A 75 -3.26 -1.75 5.46
CA VAL A 75 -3.95 -0.48 5.19
C VAL A 75 -3.08 0.73 5.55
N ILE A 76 -2.33 0.69 6.64
CA ILE A 76 -1.39 1.77 7.02
C ILE A 76 -0.30 1.94 5.95
N LEU A 77 0.26 0.85 5.45
CA LEU A 77 1.25 0.87 4.37
C LEU A 77 0.66 1.48 3.10
N MET A 78 -0.58 1.11 2.74
CA MET A 78 -1.27 1.63 1.56
C MET A 78 -1.58 3.13 1.68
N ILE A 79 -2.05 3.59 2.84
CA ILE A 79 -2.26 5.03 3.11
C ILE A 79 -0.93 5.80 2.97
N SER A 80 0.15 5.26 3.54
CA SER A 80 1.49 5.87 3.49
C SER A 80 2.05 5.92 2.07
N TYR A 81 1.86 4.86 1.30
CA TYR A 81 2.19 4.78 -0.12
C TYR A 81 1.44 5.84 -0.92
N LEU A 82 0.11 5.89 -0.80
CA LEU A 82 -0.73 6.88 -1.48
C LEU A 82 -0.35 8.32 -1.10
N ASN A 83 0.13 8.54 0.13
CA ASN A 83 0.56 9.87 0.59
C ASN A 83 1.82 10.30 -0.14
N CYS A 84 2.76 9.38 -0.34
CA CYS A 84 3.98 9.65 -1.09
C CYS A 84 3.67 9.97 -2.56
N ILE A 85 2.81 9.17 -3.19
CA ILE A 85 2.38 9.39 -4.58
C ILE A 85 1.66 10.72 -4.73
N ARG A 86 0.69 11.03 -3.85
CA ARG A 86 -0.04 12.30 -3.90
C ARG A 86 0.90 13.51 -3.80
N ASN A 87 1.85 13.48 -2.85
CA ASN A 87 2.80 14.56 -2.68
C ASN A 87 3.76 14.68 -3.89
N LEU A 88 4.16 13.56 -4.50
CA LEU A 88 4.93 13.58 -5.75
C LEU A 88 4.13 14.23 -6.89
N LEU A 89 2.87 13.86 -7.06
CA LEU A 89 1.99 14.44 -8.08
C LEU A 89 1.78 15.95 -7.88
N GLN A 90 1.61 16.39 -6.63
CA GLN A 90 1.51 17.81 -6.29
C GLN A 90 2.80 18.57 -6.60
N ASN A 91 3.96 18.02 -6.22
CA ASN A 91 5.25 18.66 -6.51
C ASN A 91 5.50 18.76 -8.03
N ILE A 92 5.18 17.71 -8.79
CA ILE A 92 5.25 17.75 -10.26
C ILE A 92 4.30 18.83 -10.82
N ASN A 93 3.09 18.96 -10.28
CA ASN A 93 2.12 19.98 -10.70
C ASN A 93 2.61 21.42 -10.43
N GLU A 94 3.43 21.60 -9.40
CA GLU A 94 4.08 22.86 -9.02
C GLU A 94 5.45 23.08 -9.73
N ASP A 95 5.77 22.25 -10.72
CA ASP A 95 7.04 22.27 -11.47
C ASP A 95 8.30 22.00 -10.60
N ILE A 96 8.13 21.34 -9.46
CA ILE A 96 9.18 20.89 -8.54
C ILE A 96 9.53 19.44 -8.91
N TYR A 97 10.54 19.25 -9.77
CA TYR A 97 10.92 17.92 -10.31
C TYR A 97 12.15 17.31 -9.62
N PHE A 98 13.36 17.82 -9.87
CA PHE A 98 14.62 17.25 -9.37
C PHE A 98 15.07 17.89 -8.06
N GLU A 99 14.42 17.48 -6.98
CA GLU A 99 14.62 18.01 -5.62
C GLU A 99 14.81 16.85 -4.62
N GLU A 100 15.62 17.05 -3.57
CA GLU A 100 15.89 16.00 -2.59
C GLU A 100 14.62 15.53 -1.87
N ARG A 101 13.65 16.44 -1.68
CA ARG A 101 12.32 16.09 -1.15
C ARG A 101 11.61 15.04 -2.01
N ASN A 102 11.67 15.17 -3.33
CA ASN A 102 11.05 14.21 -4.25
C ASN A 102 11.79 12.88 -4.25
N LEU A 103 13.12 12.91 -4.21
CA LEU A 103 13.92 11.68 -4.09
C LEU A 103 13.56 10.91 -2.81
N ASN A 104 13.36 11.62 -1.69
CA ASN A 104 12.93 11.01 -0.44
C ASN A 104 11.51 10.43 -0.53
N LEU A 105 10.58 11.11 -1.21
CA LEU A 105 9.23 10.57 -1.45
C LEU A 105 9.26 9.31 -2.32
N ILE A 106 10.10 9.25 -3.36
CA ILE A 106 10.27 8.05 -4.20
C ILE A 106 10.87 6.91 -3.36
N LYS A 107 11.89 7.20 -2.54
CA LYS A 107 12.47 6.21 -1.61
C LYS A 107 11.43 5.66 -0.64
N LYS A 108 10.59 6.52 -0.05
CA LYS A 108 9.49 6.09 0.83
C LYS A 108 8.45 5.27 0.08
N THR A 109 8.13 5.64 -1.16
CA THR A 109 7.23 4.88 -2.04
C THR A 109 7.75 3.46 -2.26
N PHE A 110 9.04 3.32 -2.55
CA PHE A 110 9.71 2.01 -2.66
C PHE A 110 9.58 1.19 -1.37
N ILE A 111 9.86 1.80 -0.22
CA ILE A 111 9.78 1.12 1.08
C ILE A 111 8.35 0.68 1.39
N TYR A 112 7.36 1.57 1.29
CA TYR A 112 5.98 1.25 1.64
C TYR A 112 5.36 0.21 0.70
N TYR A 113 5.58 0.34 -0.61
CA TYR A 113 5.08 -0.63 -1.57
C TYR A 113 5.80 -1.98 -1.46
N GLY A 114 7.13 -1.96 -1.25
CA GLY A 114 7.92 -3.17 -1.02
C GLY A 114 7.50 -3.88 0.28
N ALA A 115 7.29 -3.14 1.36
CA ALA A 115 6.78 -3.69 2.62
C ALA A 115 5.38 -4.29 2.46
N ALA A 116 4.47 -3.62 1.73
CA ALA A 116 3.13 -4.15 1.45
C ALA A 116 3.21 -5.45 0.63
N THR A 117 4.09 -5.50 -0.38
CA THR A 117 4.30 -6.71 -1.18
C THR A 117 4.86 -7.87 -0.35
N LEU A 118 5.85 -7.61 0.51
CA LEU A 118 6.40 -8.63 1.40
C LEU A 118 5.37 -9.11 2.43
N LEU A 119 4.55 -8.19 2.94
CA LEU A 119 3.45 -8.50 3.82
C LEU A 119 2.45 -9.43 3.11
N ASP A 120 2.00 -9.11 1.90
CA ASP A 120 1.10 -9.97 1.14
C ASP A 120 1.69 -11.37 0.88
N ILE A 121 2.98 -11.47 0.53
CA ILE A 121 3.67 -12.75 0.32
C ILE A 121 3.70 -13.56 1.61
N SER A 122 4.14 -12.94 2.72
CA SER A 122 4.20 -13.63 4.02
C SER A 122 2.81 -14.05 4.49
N GLY A 123 1.77 -13.25 4.22
CA GLY A 123 0.39 -13.60 4.51
C GLY A 123 -0.09 -14.82 3.73
N SER A 124 0.21 -14.88 2.43
CA SER A 124 -0.12 -16.04 1.61
C SER A 124 0.58 -17.32 2.10
N ILE A 125 1.87 -17.24 2.48
CA ILE A 125 2.62 -18.38 3.02
C ILE A 125 1.98 -18.87 4.33
N ILE A 126 1.69 -17.98 5.27
CA ILE A 126 1.06 -18.31 6.55
C ILE A 126 -0.32 -18.95 6.31
N ASN A 127 -1.14 -18.35 5.46
CA ASN A 127 -2.46 -18.88 5.12
C ASN A 127 -2.40 -20.30 4.54
N ASN A 128 -1.44 -20.57 3.64
CA ASN A 128 -1.23 -21.91 3.08
C ASN A 128 -0.73 -22.91 4.12
N LEU A 129 0.21 -22.52 5.00
CA LEU A 129 0.75 -23.39 6.05
C LEU A 129 -0.30 -23.78 7.10
N TYR A 130 -1.26 -22.89 7.37
CA TYR A 130 -2.29 -23.09 8.39
C TYR A 130 -3.68 -23.38 7.83
N HIS A 131 -3.79 -23.62 6.52
CA HIS A 131 -5.04 -23.93 5.81
C HIS A 131 -6.17 -22.90 6.05
N ILE A 132 -5.81 -21.62 5.97
CA ILE A 132 -6.73 -20.49 6.10
C ILE A 132 -6.96 -19.91 4.70
N ASN A 133 -8.10 -20.22 4.08
CA ASN A 133 -8.49 -19.68 2.78
C ASN A 133 -9.45 -18.51 2.97
N LEU A 134 -9.25 -17.38 2.29
CA LEU A 134 -10.22 -16.29 2.28
C LEU A 134 -11.22 -16.48 1.13
N LEU A 135 -12.50 -16.68 1.46
CA LEU A 135 -13.58 -17.10 0.54
C LEU A 135 -13.87 -16.09 -0.59
N ASN A 136 -13.49 -14.82 -0.42
CA ASN A 136 -13.73 -13.74 -1.39
C ASN A 136 -12.45 -13.15 -1.99
N GLN A 137 -11.30 -13.80 -1.82
CA GLN A 137 -10.14 -13.45 -2.63
C GLN A 137 -10.35 -14.05 -4.03
N GLY A 138 -10.82 -13.22 -4.98
CA GLY A 138 -10.79 -13.58 -6.40
C GLY A 138 -9.43 -14.17 -6.77
N PRO A 139 -9.36 -15.08 -7.76
CA PRO A 139 -8.42 -16.19 -7.85
C PRO A 139 -7.00 -15.81 -7.40
N SER A 140 -6.73 -15.97 -6.11
CA SER A 140 -5.42 -15.73 -5.47
C SER A 140 -4.42 -16.85 -5.80
N ASN A 141 -4.89 -17.91 -6.44
CA ASN A 141 -4.06 -18.99 -7.00
C ASN A 141 -3.27 -18.59 -8.25
N ASN A 142 -3.36 -17.34 -8.70
CA ASN A 142 -2.53 -16.88 -9.80
C ASN A 142 -1.08 -16.69 -9.33
N ILE A 143 -0.24 -17.66 -9.72
CA ILE A 143 1.24 -17.67 -9.68
C ILE A 143 1.85 -16.34 -10.23
N PHE A 144 1.04 -15.55 -10.95
CA PHE A 144 1.37 -14.23 -11.49
C PHE A 144 1.25 -13.03 -10.52
N TYR A 145 0.79 -13.18 -9.28
CA TYR A 145 0.72 -12.05 -8.32
C TYR A 145 2.10 -11.65 -7.78
N LEU A 146 2.96 -12.62 -7.47
CA LEU A 146 4.35 -12.39 -7.04
C LEU A 146 5.19 -11.62 -8.08
N PRO A 147 5.15 -11.99 -9.38
CA PRO A 147 5.83 -11.24 -10.44
C PRO A 147 5.39 -9.78 -10.53
N LYS A 148 4.09 -9.47 -10.39
CA LYS A 148 3.58 -8.10 -10.52
C LYS A 148 4.09 -7.18 -9.42
N GLY A 149 4.08 -7.66 -8.17
CA GLY A 149 4.62 -6.91 -7.02
C GLY A 149 6.11 -6.63 -7.19
N ALA A 150 6.89 -7.66 -7.54
CA ALA A 150 8.33 -7.53 -7.77
C ALA A 150 8.67 -6.58 -8.93
N LEU A 151 7.96 -6.68 -10.05
CA LEU A 151 8.15 -5.80 -11.22
C LEU A 151 7.88 -4.33 -10.87
N MET A 152 6.83 -4.06 -10.08
CA MET A 152 6.51 -2.70 -9.65
C MET A 152 7.57 -2.12 -8.70
N VAL A 153 8.09 -2.93 -7.77
CA VAL A 153 9.21 -2.55 -6.89
C VAL A 153 10.46 -2.20 -7.72
N LEU A 154 10.79 -3.02 -8.72
CA LEU A 154 11.89 -2.75 -9.65
C LEU A 154 11.65 -1.45 -10.44
N GLY A 155 10.43 -1.23 -10.94
CA GLY A 155 10.06 -0.01 -11.64
C GLY A 155 10.27 1.24 -10.78
N ILE A 156 9.83 1.22 -9.51
CA ILE A 156 10.07 2.32 -8.57
C ILE A 156 11.57 2.53 -8.32
N TYR A 157 12.35 1.46 -8.23
CA TYR A 157 13.80 1.54 -8.05
C TYR A 157 14.50 2.19 -9.25
N VAL A 158 14.08 1.85 -10.48
CA VAL A 158 14.57 2.51 -11.69
C VAL A 158 14.25 4.01 -11.66
N ILE A 159 13.02 4.39 -11.31
CA ILE A 159 12.62 5.81 -11.15
C ILE A 159 13.49 6.51 -10.11
N TYR A 160 13.76 5.86 -8.96
CA TYR A 160 14.66 6.38 -7.93
C TYR A 160 16.07 6.67 -8.49
N MET A 161 16.64 5.74 -9.25
CA MET A 161 17.97 5.91 -9.84
C MET A 161 18.02 7.06 -10.85
N VAL A 162 16.99 7.18 -11.71
CA VAL A 162 16.86 8.28 -12.68
C VAL A 162 16.78 9.63 -11.95
N PHE A 163 15.95 9.75 -10.92
CA PHE A 163 15.84 10.98 -10.12
C PHE A 163 17.15 11.33 -9.41
N LYS A 164 17.83 10.32 -8.85
CA LYS A 164 19.12 10.52 -8.17
C LYS A 164 20.17 11.07 -9.14
N GLN A 165 20.25 10.53 -10.35
CA GLN A 165 21.16 11.03 -11.38
C GLN A 165 20.76 12.44 -11.86
N GLY A 166 19.47 12.70 -12.07
CA GLY A 166 18.98 14.03 -12.48
C GLY A 166 19.31 15.12 -11.47
N ILE A 167 19.18 14.86 -10.16
CA ILE A 167 19.58 15.80 -9.10
C ILE A 167 21.08 16.08 -9.15
N ARG A 168 21.90 15.04 -9.39
CA ARG A 168 23.36 15.20 -9.49
C ARG A 168 23.72 16.08 -10.69
N LEU A 169 23.15 15.81 -11.86
CA LEU A 169 23.38 16.60 -13.08
C LEU A 169 22.95 18.06 -12.91
N LYS A 170 21.82 18.31 -12.23
CA LYS A 170 21.38 19.67 -11.89
C LYS A 170 22.42 20.39 -11.01
N LYS A 171 22.89 19.75 -9.93
CA LYS A 171 23.92 20.32 -9.04
C LYS A 171 25.24 20.59 -9.76
N GLU A 172 25.65 19.69 -10.65
CA GLU A 172 26.85 19.87 -11.47
C GLU A 172 26.68 21.06 -12.42
N SER A 173 25.53 21.17 -13.12
CA SER A 173 25.22 22.31 -14.00
C SER A 173 25.19 23.65 -13.25
N ASP A 174 24.55 23.69 -12.08
CA ASP A 174 24.44 24.91 -11.27
C ASP A 174 25.80 25.36 -10.70
N ALA A 175 26.80 24.47 -10.64
CA ALA A 175 28.15 24.81 -10.20
C ALA A 175 29.03 25.45 -11.30
N PHE A 176 28.59 25.42 -12.57
CA PHE A 176 29.29 26.03 -13.70
C PHE A 176 28.70 27.39 -14.12
N VAL A 177 27.63 27.84 -13.48
CA VAL A 177 27.01 29.18 -13.64
C VAL A 177 27.46 30.08 -12.50
#